data_AF-A0AAJ3Q168-F1
#
_entry.id   AF-A0AAJ3Q168-F1
#
_cell.length_a   1.000
_cell.length_b   1.000
_cell.length_c   1.000
_cell.angle_alpha   90.00
_cell.angle_beta   90.00
_cell.angle_gamma   90.00
#
_symmetry.space_group_name_H-M   'P 1'
#
loop_
_entity.id
_entity.type
_entity.pdbx_description
1 polymer ?
#
loop_
_entity_poly.entity_id
_entity_poly.type
_entity_poly.pdbx_seq_one_letter_code
_entity_poly.pdbx_strand_id
1 'polypeptide(L)'
;MTENVISFDESQQRLEGTPFGVTADELRITAIAAKIEFARSELQTVQAYIDVVYAGRVAVTADDGSELPVDTLAHLGSILSNYEQSLFDQIAKLEYEQEMLLFPPDEDEDSPDGDRLS
;
A
#
# COMPACT_ATOMS: atom_id res chain seq x y z
N MET A 1 -21.28 -43.18 -43.67
CA MET A 1 -22.02 -42.42 -42.65
C MET A 1 -21.01 -41.97 -41.62
N THR A 2 -21.09 -40.68 -41.30
CA THR A 2 -20.10 -39.80 -40.67
C THR A 2 -20.13 -39.85 -39.15
N GLU A 3 -19.01 -40.07 -38.47
CA GLU A 3 -18.75 -39.62 -37.09
C GLU A 3 -17.23 -39.36 -36.97
N ASN A 4 -16.75 -38.24 -37.51
CA ASN A 4 -16.49 -36.98 -36.81
C ASN A 4 -15.43 -37.10 -35.69
N VAL A 5 -14.19 -36.81 -36.08
CA VAL A 5 -13.07 -36.48 -35.20
C VAL A 5 -13.42 -35.19 -34.48
N ILE A 6 -13.54 -35.22 -33.16
CA ILE A 6 -13.51 -33.98 -32.36
C ILE A 6 -12.41 -34.16 -31.32
N SER A 7 -11.33 -33.45 -31.62
CA SER A 7 -10.21 -33.08 -30.78
C SER A 7 -10.61 -32.93 -29.30
N PHE A 8 -9.93 -33.67 -28.43
CA PHE A 8 -10.00 -33.50 -26.97
C PHE A 8 -9.02 -32.40 -26.50
N ASP A 9 -8.65 -31.51 -27.40
CA ASP A 9 -7.70 -30.43 -27.20
C ASP A 9 -8.43 -29.13 -27.56
N GLU A 10 -8.32 -28.10 -26.72
CA GLU A 10 -8.86 -26.72 -26.84
C GLU A 10 -10.00 -26.28 -25.89
N SER A 11 -10.72 -27.17 -25.18
CA SER A 11 -11.75 -26.71 -24.22
C SER A 11 -11.28 -26.52 -22.78
N GLN A 12 -10.06 -26.98 -22.43
CA GLN A 12 -9.49 -26.76 -21.09
C GLN A 12 -8.67 -25.47 -20.94
N GLN A 13 -8.35 -24.78 -22.04
CA GLN A 13 -7.63 -23.49 -21.98
C GLN A 13 -8.55 -22.30 -21.67
N ARG A 14 -9.88 -22.47 -21.66
CA ARG A 14 -10.84 -21.41 -21.30
C ARG A 14 -11.28 -21.42 -19.84
N LEU A 15 -10.67 -22.27 -19.01
CA LEU A 15 -10.84 -22.33 -17.56
C LEU A 15 -9.74 -21.50 -16.84
N GLU A 16 -9.43 -20.32 -17.37
CA GLU A 16 -8.50 -19.35 -16.72
C GLU A 16 -9.14 -18.60 -15.55
N GLY A 17 -10.43 -18.82 -15.27
CA GLY A 17 -11.08 -18.41 -14.03
C GLY A 17 -11.23 -19.61 -13.11
N THR A 18 -10.48 -19.65 -12.00
CA THR A 18 -10.69 -20.67 -10.97
C THR A 18 -12.15 -20.59 -10.49
N PRO A 19 -13.00 -21.63 -10.69
CA PRO A 19 -14.43 -21.54 -10.40
C PRO A 19 -14.76 -21.51 -8.90
N PHE A 20 -13.75 -21.61 -8.03
CA PHE A 20 -13.85 -21.63 -6.57
C PHE A 20 -12.65 -20.93 -5.87
N GLY A 21 -11.89 -20.09 -6.58
CA GLY A 21 -10.67 -19.47 -6.06
C GLY A 21 -10.73 -17.94 -6.08
N VAL A 22 -10.08 -17.32 -5.09
CA VAL A 22 -9.79 -15.88 -5.08
C VAL A 22 -8.85 -15.59 -6.25
N THR A 23 -9.15 -14.58 -7.06
CA THR A 23 -8.26 -14.21 -8.19
C THR A 23 -6.92 -13.65 -7.66
N ALA A 24 -5.88 -13.68 -8.50
CA ALA A 24 -4.59 -13.12 -8.11
C ALA A 24 -4.68 -11.62 -7.77
N ASP A 25 -5.56 -10.88 -8.45
CA ASP A 25 -5.77 -9.47 -8.21
C ASP A 25 -6.61 -9.21 -6.96
N GLU A 26 -7.62 -10.03 -6.67
CA GLU A 26 -8.33 -9.97 -5.38
C GLU A 26 -7.39 -10.22 -4.19
N LEU A 27 -6.45 -11.18 -4.31
CA LEU A 27 -5.43 -11.41 -3.30
C LEU A 27 -4.50 -10.20 -3.13
N ARG A 28 -4.09 -9.56 -4.23
CA ARG A 28 -3.24 -8.36 -4.20
C ARG A 28 -3.96 -7.18 -3.57
N ILE A 29 -5.21 -6.92 -3.96
CA ILE A 29 -6.05 -5.85 -3.40
C ILE A 29 -6.20 -6.06 -1.88
N THR A 30 -6.49 -7.28 -1.44
CA THR A 30 -6.60 -7.62 -0.02
C THR A 30 -5.28 -7.41 0.72
N ALA A 31 -4.15 -7.82 0.12
CA ALA A 31 -2.84 -7.62 0.72
C ALA A 31 -2.46 -6.14 0.83
N ILE A 32 -2.79 -5.32 -0.17
CA ILE A 32 -2.57 -3.87 -0.14
C ILE A 32 -3.46 -3.23 0.93
N ALA A 33 -4.74 -3.61 1.01
CA ALA A 33 -5.64 -3.12 2.06
C ALA A 33 -5.11 -3.40 3.46
N ALA A 34 -4.63 -4.63 3.71
CA ALA A 34 -4.03 -5.00 4.99
C ALA A 34 -2.76 -4.17 5.31
N LYS A 35 -1.93 -3.87 4.30
CA LYS A 35 -0.77 -2.99 4.47
C LYS A 35 -1.15 -1.55 4.79
N ILE A 36 -2.21 -1.03 4.16
CA ILE A 36 -2.74 0.31 4.45
C ILE A 36 -3.24 0.37 5.90
N GLU A 37 -4.03 -0.62 6.33
CA GLU A 37 -4.52 -0.68 7.72
C GLU A 37 -3.39 -0.73 8.73
N PHE A 38 -2.37 -1.56 8.46
CA PHE A 38 -1.17 -1.63 9.30
C PHE A 38 -0.45 -0.28 9.37
N ALA A 39 -0.17 0.35 8.23
CA ALA A 39 0.52 1.63 8.18
C ALA A 39 -0.26 2.75 8.89
N ARG A 40 -1.60 2.75 8.80
CA ARG A 40 -2.46 3.69 9.54
C ARG A 40 -2.42 3.45 11.05
N SER A 41 -2.43 2.20 11.50
CA SER A 41 -2.29 1.86 12.92
C SER A 41 -0.92 2.27 13.47
N GLU A 42 0.12 2.10 12.66
CA GLU A 42 1.48 2.50 13.01
C GLU A 42 1.61 4.03 13.07
N LEU A 43 1.02 4.75 12.10
CA LEU A 43 0.97 6.21 12.09
C LEU A 43 0.32 6.76 13.37
N GLN A 44 -0.81 6.19 13.78
CA GLN A 44 -1.47 6.56 15.03
C GLN A 44 -0.56 6.37 16.26
N THR A 45 0.23 5.29 16.26
CA THR A 45 1.18 5.00 17.35
C THR A 45 2.33 6.01 17.36
N VAL A 46 2.88 6.33 16.20
CA VAL A 46 3.95 7.31 16.03
C VAL A 46 3.50 8.69 16.49
N GLN A 47 2.30 9.12 16.09
CA GLN A 47 1.71 10.39 16.52
C GLN A 47 1.55 10.47 18.04
N ALA A 48 1.11 9.38 18.68
CA ALA A 48 1.02 9.32 20.14
C ALA A 48 2.40 9.47 20.82
N TYR A 49 3.47 8.94 20.23
CA TYR A 49 4.83 9.12 20.74
C TYR A 49 5.36 10.53 20.52
N ILE A 50 5.10 11.13 19.35
CA ILE A 50 5.42 12.53 19.06
C ILE A 50 4.78 13.44 20.11
N ASP A 51 3.49 13.27 20.38
CA ASP A 51 2.76 14.03 21.39
C ASP A 51 3.41 13.91 22.78
N VAL A 52 3.78 12.70 23.19
CA VAL A 52 4.41 12.44 24.49
C VAL A 52 5.78 13.11 24.60
N VAL A 53 6.61 13.03 23.54
CA VAL A 53 7.94 13.64 23.48
C VAL A 53 7.85 15.17 23.52
N TYR A 54 7.04 15.77 22.65
CA TYR A 54 6.95 17.23 22.57
C TYR A 54 6.15 17.87 23.70
N ALA A 55 5.22 17.15 24.35
CA ALA A 55 4.56 17.65 25.55
C ALA A 55 5.45 17.60 26.81
N GLY A 56 6.69 17.11 26.73
CA GLY A 56 7.59 16.99 27.87
C GLY A 56 7.07 16.04 28.95
N ARG A 57 6.18 15.09 28.60
CA ARG A 57 5.57 14.15 29.56
C ARG A 57 6.54 13.08 30.02
N VAL A 58 7.68 12.93 29.34
CA VAL A 58 8.77 12.04 29.73
C VAL A 58 9.85 12.87 30.41
N ALA A 59 10.03 12.66 31.70
CA ALA A 59 11.17 13.19 32.44
C ALA A 59 12.33 12.20 32.31
N VAL A 60 13.47 12.66 31.79
CA VAL A 60 14.72 11.90 31.75
C VAL A 60 15.64 12.46 32.82
N THR A 61 16.13 11.59 33.69
CA THR A 61 17.09 11.95 34.76
C THR A 61 18.36 11.14 34.61
N ALA A 62 19.51 11.75 34.83
CA ALA A 62 20.76 11.01 34.91
C ALA A 62 20.79 10.14 36.18
N ASP A 63 21.52 9.02 36.14
CA ASP A 63 21.63 8.09 37.27
C ASP A 63 22.42 8.68 38.45
N ASP A 64 23.32 9.62 38.15
CA ASP A 64 24.12 10.39 39.09
C ASP A 64 23.37 11.60 39.68
N GLY A 65 22.10 11.81 39.30
CA GLY A 65 21.27 12.91 39.75
C GLY A 65 21.58 14.26 39.09
N SER A 66 22.44 14.29 38.06
CA SER A 66 22.67 15.50 37.27
C SER A 66 21.44 15.88 36.43
N GLU A 67 21.24 17.18 36.24
CA GLU A 67 20.20 17.69 35.35
C GLU A 67 20.61 17.47 33.90
N LEU A 68 19.72 16.85 33.12
CA LEU A 68 19.90 16.69 31.69
C LEU A 68 19.35 17.92 30.93
N PRO A 69 19.87 18.20 29.72
CA PRO A 69 19.31 19.26 28.89
C PRO A 69 17.81 19.08 28.66
N VAL A 70 17.06 20.19 28.63
CA VAL A 70 15.60 20.20 28.41
C VAL A 70 15.23 19.47 27.10
N ASP A 71 16.12 19.51 26.11
CA ASP A 71 15.92 18.96 24.77
C ASP A 71 16.48 17.55 24.59
N THR A 72 16.69 16.80 25.68
CA THR A 72 17.32 15.46 25.62
C THR A 72 16.60 14.50 24.66
N LEU A 73 15.29 14.66 24.46
CA LEU A 73 14.49 13.87 23.54
C LEU A 73 14.19 14.55 22.19
N ALA A 74 14.72 15.74 21.92
CA ALA A 74 14.44 16.47 20.68
C ALA A 74 14.85 15.67 19.42
N HIS A 75 15.97 14.95 19.49
CA HIS A 75 16.41 14.07 18.41
C HIS A 75 15.42 12.91 18.17
N LEU A 76 14.85 12.33 19.24
CA LEU A 76 13.83 11.31 19.12
C LEU A 76 12.56 11.87 18.48
N GLY A 77 12.13 13.07 18.87
CA GLY A 77 11.01 13.78 18.24
C GLY A 77 11.21 13.94 16.73
N SER A 78 12.40 14.40 16.32
CA SER A 78 12.77 14.53 14.90
C SER A 78 12.73 13.21 14.13
N ILE A 79 13.27 12.12 14.71
CA ILE A 79 13.19 10.79 14.09
C ILE A 79 11.72 10.36 13.90
N LEU A 80 10.89 10.55 14.93
CA LEU A 80 9.48 10.16 14.88
C LEU A 80 8.71 10.98 13.84
N SER A 81 8.95 12.29 13.74
CA SER A 81 8.35 13.14 12.70
C SER A 81 8.78 12.73 11.28
N ASN A 82 10.05 12.37 11.09
CA ASN A 82 10.50 11.85 9.79
C ASN A 82 9.83 10.51 9.45
N TYR A 83 9.63 9.65 10.46
CA TYR A 83 8.94 8.39 10.26
C TYR A 83 7.45 8.59 9.96
N GLU A 84 6.80 9.54 10.63
CA GLU A 84 5.43 9.97 10.34
C GLU A 84 5.27 10.35 8.86
N GLN A 85 6.17 11.18 8.33
CA GLN A 85 6.15 11.57 6.92
C GLN A 85 6.33 10.36 5.99
N SER A 86 7.26 9.46 6.31
CA SER A 86 7.47 8.24 5.54
C SER A 86 6.23 7.34 5.52
N LEU A 87 5.46 7.29 6.62
CA LEU A 87 4.21 6.53 6.70
C LEU A 87 3.12 7.17 5.84
N PHE A 88 3.01 8.49 5.81
CA PHE A 88 2.11 9.19 4.89
C PHE A 88 2.42 8.87 3.42
N ASP A 89 3.69 8.96 3.04
CA ASP A 89 4.13 8.67 1.67
C ASP A 89 3.84 7.20 1.30
N GLN A 90 4.06 6.28 2.24
CA GLN A 90 3.78 4.86 2.06
C GLN A 90 2.28 4.58 1.89
N ILE A 91 1.43 5.20 2.72
CA ILE A 91 -0.03 5.07 2.62
C ILE A 91 -0.51 5.58 1.27
N ALA A 92 -0.08 6.78 0.86
CA ALA A 92 -0.47 7.36 -0.42
C ALA A 92 -0.06 6.48 -1.61
N LYS A 93 1.15 5.91 -1.56
CA LYS A 93 1.62 4.97 -2.59
C LYS A 93 0.77 3.70 -2.64
N LEU A 94 0.44 3.12 -1.48
CA LEU A 94 -0.38 1.91 -1.42
C LEU A 94 -1.82 2.17 -1.87
N GLU A 95 -2.40 3.32 -1.53
CA GLU A 95 -3.72 3.75 -1.99
C GLU A 95 -3.76 3.90 -3.51
N TYR A 96 -2.71 4.52 -4.09
CA TYR A 96 -2.55 4.60 -5.54
C TYR A 96 -2.41 3.21 -6.20
N GLU A 97 -1.58 2.32 -5.64
CA GLU A 97 -1.43 0.95 -6.15
C GLU A 97 -2.76 0.18 -6.09
N GLN A 98 -3.56 0.38 -5.05
CA GLN A 98 -4.89 -0.21 -4.92
C GLN A 98 -5.86 0.33 -5.98
N GLU A 99 -5.86 1.65 -6.20
CA GLU A 99 -6.71 2.31 -7.19
C GLU A 99 -6.41 1.81 -8.60
N MET A 100 -5.13 1.69 -8.97
CA MET A 100 -4.70 1.17 -10.26
C MET A 100 -5.14 -0.28 -10.52
N LEU A 101 -5.30 -1.09 -9.47
CA LEU A 101 -5.81 -2.47 -9.58
C LEU A 101 -7.34 -2.51 -9.67
N LEU A 102 -8.04 -1.57 -9.03
CA LEU A 102 -9.50 -1.49 -9.04
C LEU A 102 -10.04 -0.82 -10.31
N PHE A 103 -9.30 0.16 -10.83
CA PHE A 103 -9.65 0.99 -11.97
C PHE A 103 -8.43 1.09 -12.90
N PRO A 104 -8.09 0.02 -13.64
CA PRO A 104 -7.03 0.08 -14.63
C PRO A 104 -7.36 1.14 -15.69
N PRO A 105 -6.36 1.88 -16.19
CA PRO A 105 -6.58 2.88 -17.23
C PRO A 105 -7.14 2.21 -18.50
N ASP A 106 -8.08 2.88 -19.17
CA ASP A 106 -8.63 2.43 -20.44
C ASP A 106 -7.52 2.37 -21.51
N GLU A 107 -7.38 1.26 -22.23
CA GLU A 107 -6.33 1.03 -23.23
C GLU A 107 -6.51 1.84 -24.54
N ASP A 108 -7.52 2.72 -24.64
CA ASP A 108 -8.01 3.26 -25.92
C ASP A 108 -7.56 4.70 -26.27
N GLU A 109 -6.71 5.37 -25.48
CA GLU A 109 -6.31 6.77 -25.77
C GLU A 109 -5.10 6.95 -26.72
N ASP A 110 -4.48 5.88 -27.22
CA ASP A 110 -3.29 5.95 -28.10
C ASP A 110 -3.47 5.22 -29.46
N SER A 111 -4.62 5.41 -30.12
CA SER A 111 -4.74 5.07 -31.55
C SER A 111 -4.47 6.30 -32.44
N PRO A 112 -3.26 6.47 -33.02
CA PRO A 112 -2.96 7.57 -33.96
C PRO A 112 -3.49 7.28 -35.38
N ASP A 113 -4.69 6.74 -35.52
CA ASP A 113 -5.30 6.45 -36.83
C ASP A 113 -6.59 7.26 -37.01
N GLY A 114 -6.41 8.58 -37.05
CA GLY A 114 -7.45 9.56 -37.37
C GLY A 114 -7.25 10.30 -38.70
N ASP A 115 -6.30 9.88 -39.55
CA ASP A 115 -6.02 10.58 -40.81
C ASP A 115 -5.94 9.62 -42.02
N ARG A 116 -7.06 8.95 -42.27
CA ARG A 116 -7.40 8.47 -43.61
C ARG A 116 -8.88 8.70 -43.84
N LEU A 117 -9.21 9.78 -44.53
CA LEU A 117 -10.36 9.85 -45.45
C LEU A 117 -10.31 11.16 -46.25
N SER A 118 -9.73 11.07 -47.46
CA SER A 118 -10.27 11.54 -48.77
C SER A 118 -9.16 12.03 -49.70
#